data_AF-A0A7L8CX38-F1
#
_entry.id   AF-A0A7L8CX38-F1
#
_cell.length_a   1.000
_cell.length_b   1.000
_cell.length_c   1.000
_cell.angle_alpha   90.00
_cell.angle_beta   90.00
_cell.angle_gamma   90.00
#
_symmetry.space_group_name_H-M   'P 1'
#
loop_
_entity.id
_entity.type
_entity.pdbx_description
1 polymer ?
#
loop_
_entity_poly.entity_id
_entity_poly.type
_entity_poly.pdbx_seq_one_letter_code
_entity_poly.pdbx_strand_id
1 'polypeptide(L)' 'MLRKLLFCTIAGLALVAMAACDKPSMPDPEQPPEPQAGHTQLRDAIQQPLDKARAVEDAGKQAAEAQRAAIEEAGG' A
#
# COMPACT_ATOMS: atom_id res chain seq x y z
N MET A 1 -53.90 -6.16 18.56
CA MET A 1 -52.99 -7.32 18.41
C MET A 1 -52.00 -7.13 17.26
N LEU A 2 -52.41 -6.59 16.12
CA LEU A 2 -51.56 -6.32 14.95
C LEU A 2 -50.30 -5.48 15.24
N ARG A 3 -50.43 -4.41 16.03
CA ARG A 3 -49.31 -3.55 16.47
C ARG A 3 -48.26 -4.30 17.31
N LYS A 4 -48.66 -5.30 18.10
CA LYS A 4 -47.73 -6.11 18.92
C LYS A 4 -46.99 -7.14 18.05
N LEU A 5 -47.68 -7.73 17.06
CA LEU A 5 -47.06 -8.62 16.07
C LEU A 5 -46.02 -7.90 15.20
N LEU A 6 -46.31 -6.66 14.80
CA LEU A 6 -45.38 -5.83 14.02
C LEU A 6 -44.11 -5.48 14.82
N PHE A 7 -44.25 -5.22 16.13
CA PHE A 7 -43.10 -4.91 16.98
C PHE A 7 -42.20 -6.13 17.21
N CYS A 8 -42.77 -7.32 17.41
CA CYS A 8 -41.99 -8.55 17.57
C CYS A 8 -41.24 -8.95 16.29
N THR A 9 -41.84 -8.74 15.11
CA THR A 9 -41.20 -9.06 13.83
C THR A 9 -40.02 -8.12 13.53
N ILE A 10 -40.16 -6.82 13.79
CA ILE A 10 -39.06 -5.84 13.63
C ILE A 10 -37.92 -6.14 14.62
N ALA A 11 -38.25 -6.43 15.89
CA ALA A 11 -37.25 -6.77 16.91
C ALA A 11 -36.50 -8.07 16.57
N GLY A 12 -37.20 -9.09 16.05
CA GLY A 12 -36.57 -10.33 15.61
C GLY A 12 -35.61 -10.13 14.44
N LEU A 13 -35.99 -9.30 13.45
CA LEU A 13 -35.15 -9.03 12.28
C LEU A 13 -33.87 -8.26 12.65
N ALA A 14 -33.96 -7.33 13.60
CA ALA A 14 -32.82 -6.55 14.10
C ALA A 14 -31.79 -7.44 14.83
N LEU A 15 -32.24 -8.45 15.58
CA LEU A 15 -31.35 -9.38 16.26
C LEU A 15 -30.60 -10.31 15.28
N VAL A 16 -31.25 -10.73 14.20
CA VAL A 16 -30.60 -11.56 13.16
C VAL A 16 -29.55 -10.75 12.38
N ALA A 17 -29.80 -9.46 12.11
CA ALA A 17 -28.85 -8.60 11.41
C ALA A 17 -27.55 -8.37 12.21
N MET A 18 -27.62 -8.34 13.55
CA MET A 18 -26.44 -8.21 14.41
C MET A 18 -25.63 -9.51 14.51
N ALA A 19 -26.27 -10.68 14.36
CA ALA A 19 -25.57 -11.96 14.33
C ALA A 19 -24.77 -12.20 13.03
N ALA A 20 -24.98 -11.38 11.99
CA ALA A 20 -24.19 -11.43 10.76
C ALA A 20 -22.82 -10.72 10.87
N CYS A 21 -22.57 -9.99 11.96
CA CYS A 21 -21.25 -9.42 12.30
C CYS A 21 -20.35 -10.46 13.00
N ASP A 22 -20.28 -11.69 12.49
CA ASP A 22 -19.38 -12.70 13.04
C ASP A 22 -17.92 -12.39 12.65
N LYS A 23 -16.97 -12.77 13.52
CA LYS A 23 -15.55 -12.56 13.26
C LYS A 23 -15.17 -13.43 12.06
N PRO A 24 -14.50 -12.89 11.03
CA PRO A 24 -14.03 -13.72 9.92
C PRO A 24 -13.21 -14.89 10.47
N SER A 25 -13.51 -16.09 9.97
CA SER A 25 -12.78 -17.31 10.31
C SER A 25 -11.28 -17.05 10.14
N MET A 26 -10.51 -17.30 11.19
CA MET A 26 -9.07 -17.09 11.14
C MET A 26 -8.45 -18.18 10.26
N PRO A 27 -7.51 -17.83 9.36
CA PRO A 27 -6.76 -18.83 8.62
C PRO A 27 -6.01 -19.77 9.59
N ASP A 28 -5.78 -21.01 9.14
CA ASP A 28 -5.08 -22.04 9.92
C ASP A 28 -3.67 -21.55 10.31
N PRO A 29 -3.33 -21.46 11.61
CA PRO A 29 -2.03 -20.98 12.06
C PRO A 29 -0.87 -21.92 11.71
N GLU A 30 -1.14 -23.21 11.45
CA GLU A 30 -0.10 -24.19 11.09
C GLU A 30 0.23 -24.19 9.59
N GLN A 31 -0.56 -23.49 8.78
CA GLN A 31 -0.38 -23.43 7.33
C GLN A 31 0.43 -22.18 6.96
N PRO A 32 1.63 -22.32 6.35
CA PRO A 32 2.41 -21.18 5.91
C PRO A 32 1.62 -20.34 4.90
N PRO A 33 1.72 -19.00 4.95
CA PRO A 33 1.09 -18.15 3.96
C PRO A 33 1.70 -18.40 2.58
N GLU A 34 0.89 -18.28 1.53
CA GLU A 34 1.41 -18.39 0.17
C GLU A 34 2.44 -17.29 -0.13
N PRO A 35 3.48 -17.59 -0.92
CA PRO A 35 4.48 -16.60 -1.32
C PRO A 35 3.83 -15.41 -2.05
N GLN A 36 4.01 -14.20 -1.50
CA GLN A 36 3.49 -12.95 -2.07
C GLN A 36 4.27 -12.47 -3.33
N ALA A 37 5.02 -13.36 -3.97
CA ALA A 37 5.96 -13.03 -5.06
C ALA A 37 5.27 -12.42 -6.31
N GLY A 38 3.96 -12.61 -6.47
CA GLY A 38 3.18 -12.02 -7.57
C GLY A 38 2.85 -10.52 -7.41
N HIS A 39 3.08 -9.93 -6.23
CA HIS A 39 2.74 -8.53 -5.97
C HIS A 39 3.95 -7.60 -6.17
N THR A 40 4.19 -7.16 -7.41
CA THR A 40 5.29 -6.23 -7.70
C THR A 40 5.01 -4.79 -7.27
N GLN A 41 3.74 -4.42 -7.09
CA GLN A 41 3.30 -3.04 -6.83
C GLN A 41 4.03 -2.37 -5.66
N LEU A 42 4.26 -3.10 -4.56
CA LEU A 42 5.01 -2.56 -3.41
C LEU A 42 6.50 -2.36 -3.74
N ARG A 43 7.10 -3.31 -4.46
CA ARG A 43 8.48 -3.20 -4.92
C ARG A 43 8.64 -1.98 -5.83
N ASP A 44 7.74 -1.82 -6.79
CA ASP A 44 7.77 -0.74 -7.77
C ASP A 44 7.59 0.63 -7.10
N ALA A 45 6.66 0.72 -6.14
CA ALA A 45 6.45 1.93 -5.34
C ALA A 45 7.68 2.34 -4.50
N ILE A 46 8.51 1.38 -4.10
CA ILE A 46 9.78 1.64 -3.40
C ILE A 46 10.89 1.97 -4.41
N GLN A 47 10.98 1.28 -5.53
CA GLN A 47 12.07 1.47 -6.51
C GLN A 47 11.93 2.79 -7.28
N GLN A 48 10.72 3.17 -7.71
CA GLN A 48 10.51 4.40 -8.48
C GLN A 48 11.13 5.67 -7.84
N PRO A 49 10.88 5.99 -6.55
CA PRO A 49 11.49 7.17 -5.94
C PRO A 49 13.02 7.05 -5.82
N LEU A 50 13.56 5.84 -5.61
CA LEU A 50 14.99 5.61 -5.55
C LEU A 50 15.65 5.81 -6.92
N ASP A 51 15.06 5.29 -7.98
CA ASP A 51 15.54 5.46 -9.35
C ASP A 51 15.54 6.95 -9.75
N LYS A 52 14.48 7.66 -9.39
CA LYS A 52 14.39 9.11 -9.60
C LYS A 52 15.48 9.86 -8.82
N ALA A 53 15.73 9.49 -7.56
CA ALA A 53 16.77 10.12 -6.75
C ALA A 53 18.17 9.89 -7.34
N ARG A 54 18.47 8.66 -7.79
CA ARG A 54 19.73 8.32 -8.47
C ARG A 54 19.91 9.12 -9.75
N ALA A 55 18.86 9.24 -10.57
CA ALA A 55 18.93 10.04 -11.79
C ALA A 55 19.25 11.52 -11.51
N VAL A 56 18.68 12.09 -10.45
CA VAL A 56 19.01 13.46 -10.01
C VAL A 56 20.45 13.56 -9.50
N GLU A 57 20.90 12.58 -8.71
CA GLU A 57 22.27 12.52 -8.21
C GLU A 57 23.30 12.47 -9.36
N ASP A 58 23.07 11.59 -10.33
CA ASP A 58 23.93 11.41 -11.49
C ASP A 58 23.99 12.69 -12.35
N ALA A 59 22.84 13.33 -12.57
CA ALA A 59 22.79 14.61 -13.28
C ALA A 59 23.57 15.71 -12.53
N GLY A 60 23.48 15.76 -11.19
CA GLY A 60 24.24 16.69 -10.37
C GLY A 60 25.75 16.45 -10.45
N LYS A 61 26.18 15.18 -10.41
CA LYS A 61 27.59 14.80 -10.57
C LYS A 61 28.13 15.22 -11.94
N GLN A 62 27.41 14.91 -13.01
CA GLN A 62 27.79 15.28 -14.37
C GLN A 62 27.90 16.80 -14.55
N ALA A 63 26.95 17.57 -14.01
CA ALA A 63 27.00 19.03 -14.06
C ALA A 63 28.22 19.59 -13.29
N ALA A 64 28.54 19.03 -12.13
CA ALA A 64 29.69 19.43 -11.34
C ALA A 64 31.01 19.09 -12.05
N GLU A 65 31.10 17.92 -12.70
CA GLU A 65 32.25 17.52 -13.51
C GLU A 65 32.44 18.46 -14.71
N ALA A 66 31.36 18.75 -15.45
CA ALA A 66 31.41 19.68 -16.58
C ALA A 66 31.84 21.09 -16.14
N GLN A 67 31.36 21.56 -14.98
CA GLN A 67 31.79 22.83 -14.42
C GLN A 67 33.30 22.85 -14.10
N ARG A 68 33.81 21.80 -13.45
CA ARG A 68 35.24 21.69 -13.13
C ARG A 68 36.09 21.69 -14.40
N ALA A 69 35.67 20.93 -15.42
CA ALA A 69 36.36 20.89 -16.70
C ALA A 69 36.40 22.28 -17.37
N ALA A 70 35.29 23.02 -17.36
CA ALA A 70 35.25 24.38 -17.91
C ALA A 70 36.16 25.37 -17.16
N ILE A 71 36.27 25.25 -15.83
CA ILE A 71 37.18 26.08 -15.03
C ILE A 71 38.64 25.76 -15.38
N GLU A 72 38.97 24.48 -15.51
CA GLU A 72 40.33 24.05 -15.84
C GLU A 72 40.71 24.46 -17.28
N GLU A 73 39.79 24.36 -18.25
CA GLU A 73 39.99 24.90 -19.60
C GLU A 73 40.16 26.42 -19.61
N ALA A 74 39.47 27.14 -18.73
CA ALA A 74 39.62 28.59 -18.57
C ALA A 74 40.94 29.00 -17.89
N GLY A 75 41.79 28.04 -17.52
CA GLY A 75 43.15 28.29 -17.03
C GLY A 75 43.35 28.16 -15.52
N GLY A 76 42.32 27.74 -14.76
CA GLY A 76 42.42 27.44 -13.32
C GLY A 76 42.46 28.65 -12.40
#